data_AF-A0A257ZRX6-F1
#
_entry.id   AF-A0A257ZRX6-F1
#
_cell.length_a   1.000
_cell.length_b   1.000
_cell.length_c   1.000
_cell.angle_alpha   90.00
_cell.angle_beta   90.00
_cell.angle_gamma   90.00
#
_symmetry.space_group_name_H-M   'P 1'
#
loop_
_entity.id
_entity.type
_entity.pdbx_description
1 polymer ?
#
loop_
_entity_poly.entity_id
_entity_poly.type
_entity_poly.pdbx_seq_one_letter_code
_entity_poly.pdbx_strand_id
1 'polypeptide(L)'
;MSPANPTAKTYAALNQAFDFFNDRLFGGELPACLVTLQRKNKAYGYFAGGRFGSKDGAEITDEIALNPSHFKSRTDEQSLSTLAHEMAHLWQHHFGKPSRAGYHNKEWAAKMHEIGLHPSDTGQPGGKETGQSCSHYIVEGGRYARVFAELAAQPDFTSLYVELWDDAAARKARKAKWASKTRYTCPSCELNAWAKPGVCLICGECDEPMAAAEEAE
;
A
#
# COMPACT_ATOMS: atom_id res chain seq x y z
N MET A 1 9.76 36.61 -4.28
CA MET A 1 9.02 35.36 -4.58
C MET A 1 8.65 34.75 -3.25
N SER A 2 7.37 34.47 -3.00
CA SER A 2 6.95 33.76 -1.78
C SER A 2 7.62 32.39 -1.74
N PRO A 3 8.04 31.89 -0.56
CA PRO A 3 8.58 30.55 -0.45
C PRO A 3 7.57 29.53 -0.99
N ALA A 4 8.07 28.51 -1.71
CA ALA A 4 7.23 27.47 -2.29
C ALA A 4 6.41 26.79 -1.18
N ASN A 5 5.08 26.77 -1.32
CA ASN A 5 4.18 26.10 -0.39
C ASN A 5 4.31 24.57 -0.60
N PRO A 6 4.87 23.81 0.37
CA PRO A 6 5.13 22.38 0.18
C PRO A 6 3.86 21.56 -0.03
N THR A 7 2.75 21.96 0.60
CA THR A 7 1.44 21.32 0.41
C THR A 7 0.97 21.50 -1.03
N ALA A 8 0.95 22.74 -1.52
CA ALA A 8 0.54 23.01 -2.90
C ALA A 8 1.42 22.28 -3.92
N LYS A 9 2.73 22.27 -3.70
CA LYS A 9 3.69 21.55 -4.56
C LYS A 9 3.43 20.03 -4.56
N THR A 10 3.21 19.44 -3.38
CA THR A 10 2.95 17.99 -3.25
C THR A 10 1.70 17.58 -4.00
N TYR A 11 0.58 18.29 -3.78
CA TYR A 11 -0.68 17.95 -4.44
C TYR A 11 -0.70 18.32 -5.93
N ALA A 12 0.05 19.35 -6.35
CA ALA A 12 0.24 19.63 -7.77
C ALA A 12 0.96 18.47 -8.48
N ALA A 13 2.04 17.93 -7.90
CA ALA A 13 2.75 16.78 -8.47
C ALA A 13 1.89 15.50 -8.49
N LEU A 14 1.10 15.25 -7.43
CA LEU A 14 0.20 14.11 -7.38
C LEU A 14 -0.93 14.22 -8.41
N ASN A 15 -1.54 15.39 -8.57
CA ASN A 15 -2.57 15.62 -9.58
C ASN A 15 -1.98 15.50 -10.99
N GLN A 16 -0.82 16.10 -11.25
CA GLN A 16 -0.13 15.96 -12.53
C GLN A 16 0.16 14.50 -12.86
N ALA A 17 0.65 13.71 -11.90
CA ALA A 17 0.89 12.28 -12.10
C ALA A 17 -0.41 11.52 -12.40
N PHE A 18 -1.49 11.80 -11.66
CA PHE A 18 -2.81 11.19 -11.91
C PHE A 18 -3.31 11.52 -13.31
N ASP A 19 -3.34 12.80 -13.70
CA ASP A 19 -3.84 13.24 -14.99
C ASP A 19 -3.01 12.66 -16.14
N PHE A 20 -1.68 12.66 -15.99
CA PHE A 20 -0.75 12.12 -16.99
C PHE A 20 -0.93 10.62 -17.17
N PHE A 21 -1.06 9.86 -16.08
CA PHE A 21 -1.35 8.43 -16.15
C PHE A 21 -2.74 8.15 -16.67
N ASN A 22 -3.75 8.95 -16.32
CA ASN A 22 -5.11 8.78 -16.82
C ASN A 22 -5.12 8.89 -18.35
N ASP A 23 -4.56 9.97 -18.88
CA ASP A 23 -4.40 10.18 -20.33
C ASP A 23 -3.64 9.02 -21.00
N ARG A 24 -2.44 8.70 -20.51
CA ARG A 24 -1.50 7.81 -21.21
C ARG A 24 -1.70 6.32 -20.97
N LEU A 25 -2.25 5.92 -19.83
CA LEU A 25 -2.45 4.52 -19.44
C LEU A 25 -3.92 4.10 -19.54
N PHE A 26 -4.86 5.02 -19.29
CA PHE A 26 -6.30 4.72 -19.21
C PHE A 26 -7.12 5.45 -20.29
N GLY A 27 -6.50 6.19 -21.21
CA GLY A 27 -7.21 6.86 -22.30
C GLY A 27 -8.06 8.06 -21.86
N GLY A 28 -7.77 8.63 -20.69
CA GLY A 28 -8.48 9.78 -20.13
C GLY A 28 -9.87 9.47 -19.60
N GLU A 29 -10.23 8.19 -19.42
CA GLU A 29 -11.59 7.79 -19.05
C GLU A 29 -11.85 7.81 -17.53
N LEU A 30 -10.80 7.83 -16.68
CA LEU A 30 -11.00 7.76 -15.24
C LEU A 30 -11.60 9.07 -14.71
N PRO A 31 -12.64 9.01 -13.86
CA PRO A 31 -13.15 10.19 -13.20
C PRO A 31 -12.12 10.74 -12.22
N ALA A 32 -12.14 12.07 -12.02
CA ALA A 32 -11.31 12.69 -10.99
C ALA A 32 -11.70 12.18 -9.60
N CYS A 33 -10.69 11.99 -8.75
CA CYS A 33 -10.85 11.54 -7.37
C CYS A 33 -9.94 12.32 -6.43
N LEU A 34 -10.18 12.21 -5.11
CA LEU A 34 -9.26 12.77 -4.12
C LEU A 34 -8.02 11.88 -3.98
N VAL A 35 -6.86 12.40 -4.39
CA VAL A 35 -5.57 11.77 -4.08
C VAL A 35 -5.13 12.25 -2.70
N THR A 36 -4.93 11.34 -1.75
CA THR A 36 -4.57 11.66 -0.36
C THR A 36 -3.28 10.98 0.09
N LEU A 37 -2.61 11.55 1.11
CA LEU A 37 -1.48 10.91 1.78
C LEU A 37 -1.92 10.34 3.13
N GLN A 38 -1.93 9.01 3.26
CA GLN A 38 -2.42 8.30 4.44
C GLN A 38 -1.43 7.23 4.90
N ARG A 39 -1.05 7.28 6.18
CA ARG A 39 -0.24 6.21 6.79
C ARG A 39 -1.13 5.01 7.08
N LYS A 40 -0.84 3.88 6.43
CA LYS A 40 -1.56 2.63 6.66
C LYS A 40 -0.59 1.48 6.84
N ASN A 41 -0.77 0.71 7.91
CA ASN A 41 0.13 -0.39 8.19
C ASN A 41 0.03 -1.46 7.08
N LYS A 42 1.19 -1.93 6.58
CA LYS A 42 1.32 -2.99 5.56
C LYS A 42 0.70 -2.68 4.18
N ALA A 43 0.49 -1.42 3.82
CA ALA A 43 -0.01 -1.05 2.49
C ALA A 43 0.77 0.14 1.92
N TYR A 44 1.09 0.10 0.63
CA TYR A 44 1.68 1.24 -0.09
C TYR A 44 0.64 2.28 -0.50
N GLY A 45 -0.61 1.87 -0.65
CA GLY A 45 -1.75 2.71 -1.01
C GLY A 45 -3.05 1.92 -0.89
N TYR A 46 -4.18 2.57 -1.18
CA TYR A 46 -5.47 1.91 -1.37
C TYR A 46 -6.45 2.82 -2.14
N PHE A 47 -7.37 2.19 -2.85
CA PHE A 47 -8.57 2.80 -3.42
C PHE A 47 -9.79 2.65 -2.50
N ALA A 48 -10.67 3.67 -2.47
CA ALA A 48 -12.01 3.58 -1.87
C ALA A 48 -13.05 4.35 -2.69
N GLY A 49 -14.03 3.63 -3.26
CA GLY A 49 -15.10 4.21 -4.07
C GLY A 49 -16.17 4.93 -3.25
N GLY A 50 -16.64 6.09 -3.72
CA GLY A 50 -17.69 6.91 -3.11
C GLY A 50 -17.40 7.32 -1.66
N ARG A 51 -16.12 7.48 -1.31
CA ARG A 51 -15.66 7.66 0.07
C ARG A 51 -15.96 9.05 0.62
N PHE A 52 -15.90 10.06 -0.25
CA PHE A 52 -16.03 11.47 0.09
C PHE A 52 -17.20 12.11 -0.63
N GLY A 53 -17.68 13.23 -0.10
CA GLY A 53 -18.69 14.05 -0.74
C GLY A 53 -18.76 15.47 -0.19
N SER A 54 -19.43 16.35 -0.92
CA SER A 54 -19.70 17.72 -0.48
C SER A 54 -20.67 17.72 0.70
N LYS A 55 -20.64 18.78 1.53
CA LYS A 55 -21.46 18.85 2.75
C LYS A 55 -22.97 18.81 2.49
N ASP A 56 -23.39 19.31 1.33
CA ASP A 56 -24.78 19.29 0.86
C ASP A 56 -25.15 17.96 0.18
N GLY A 57 -24.20 17.04 0.02
CA GLY A 57 -24.39 15.75 -0.62
C GLY A 57 -24.56 15.81 -2.15
N ALA A 58 -24.33 16.97 -2.77
CA ALA A 58 -24.45 17.13 -4.21
C ALA A 58 -23.34 16.40 -4.99
N GLU A 59 -22.17 16.25 -4.39
CA GLU A 59 -21.00 15.59 -4.97
C GLU A 59 -20.61 14.37 -4.15
N ILE A 60 -20.29 13.28 -4.84
CA ILE A 60 -19.65 12.09 -4.28
C ILE A 60 -18.42 11.81 -5.13
N THR A 61 -17.29 11.55 -4.49
CA THR A 61 -16.02 11.26 -5.16
C THR A 61 -15.26 10.15 -4.45
N ASP A 62 -14.40 9.48 -5.22
CA ASP A 62 -13.57 8.38 -4.74
C ASP A 62 -12.31 8.90 -4.05
N GLU A 63 -11.58 7.98 -3.42
CA GLU A 63 -10.26 8.22 -2.86
C GLU A 63 -9.23 7.28 -3.49
N ILE A 64 -8.08 7.83 -3.87
CA ILE A 64 -6.82 7.08 -3.97
C ILE A 64 -5.87 7.61 -2.90
N ALA A 65 -5.56 6.76 -1.93
CA ALA A 65 -4.62 7.09 -0.86
C ALA A 65 -3.26 6.47 -1.14
N LEU A 66 -2.19 7.26 -1.01
CA LEU A 66 -0.81 6.78 -1.05
C LEU A 66 -0.17 6.88 0.34
N ASN A 67 0.71 5.94 0.67
CA ASN A 67 1.38 5.90 1.97
C ASN A 67 2.78 6.53 1.91
N PRO A 68 2.96 7.75 2.46
CA PRO A 68 4.23 8.48 2.35
C PRO A 68 5.38 7.86 3.15
N SER A 69 5.09 6.97 4.11
CA SER A 69 6.13 6.28 4.91
C SER A 69 7.01 5.33 4.09
N HIS A 70 6.70 5.10 2.81
CA HIS A 70 7.50 4.28 1.90
C HIS A 70 8.22 5.09 0.82
N PHE A 71 7.92 6.38 0.66
CA PHE A 71 8.49 7.20 -0.42
C PHE A 71 10.00 7.41 -0.26
N LYS A 72 10.51 7.44 0.98
CA LYS A 72 11.97 7.58 1.21
C LYS A 72 12.77 6.35 0.77
N SER A 73 12.20 5.15 0.90
CA SER A 73 12.88 3.89 0.59
C SER A 73 12.55 3.35 -0.81
N ARG A 74 11.79 4.10 -1.61
CA ARG A 74 11.37 3.74 -2.97
C ARG A 74 11.70 4.90 -3.91
N THR A 75 11.93 4.63 -5.18
CA THR A 75 12.01 5.71 -6.17
C THR A 75 10.64 6.35 -6.41
N ASP A 76 10.59 7.51 -7.06
CA ASP A 76 9.32 8.09 -7.51
C ASP A 76 8.58 7.15 -8.46
N GLU A 77 9.30 6.47 -9.37
CA GLU A 77 8.73 5.46 -10.28
C GLU A 77 8.03 4.34 -9.50
N GLN A 78 8.73 3.78 -8.51
CA GLN A 78 8.14 2.74 -7.66
C GLN A 78 6.96 3.29 -6.87
N SER A 79 7.08 4.47 -6.27
CA SER A 79 6.01 5.06 -5.46
C SER A 79 4.77 5.38 -6.30
N LEU A 80 4.94 5.96 -7.48
CA LEU A 80 3.86 6.29 -8.41
C LEU A 80 3.32 5.07 -9.17
N SER A 81 4.04 3.94 -9.19
CA SER A 81 3.46 2.68 -9.68
C SER A 81 2.34 2.19 -8.76
N THR A 82 2.38 2.56 -7.47
CA THR A 82 1.26 2.35 -6.55
C THR A 82 0.07 3.24 -6.92
N LEU A 83 0.29 4.49 -7.36
CA LEU A 83 -0.80 5.32 -7.89
C LEU A 83 -1.48 4.65 -9.08
N ALA A 84 -0.71 4.18 -10.07
CA ALA A 84 -1.25 3.47 -11.23
C ALA A 84 -1.97 2.16 -10.87
N HIS A 85 -1.49 1.41 -9.86
CA HIS A 85 -2.19 0.25 -9.30
C HIS A 85 -3.56 0.61 -8.74
N GLU A 86 -3.64 1.67 -7.91
CA GLU A 86 -4.92 2.12 -7.35
C GLU A 86 -5.83 2.72 -8.43
N MET A 87 -5.28 3.33 -9.48
CA MET A 87 -6.04 3.75 -10.66
C MET A 87 -6.65 2.57 -11.43
N ALA A 88 -6.02 1.39 -11.43
CA ALA A 88 -6.64 0.18 -11.97
C ALA A 88 -7.82 -0.31 -11.12
N HIS A 89 -7.79 -0.09 -9.80
CA HIS A 89 -8.96 -0.30 -8.94
C HIS A 89 -10.08 0.71 -9.22
N LEU A 90 -9.73 2.00 -9.37
CA LEU A 90 -10.67 3.05 -9.78
C LEU A 90 -11.33 2.71 -11.13
N TRP A 91 -10.53 2.31 -12.11
CA TRP A 91 -11.02 1.85 -13.41
C TRP A 91 -12.03 0.71 -13.26
N GLN A 92 -11.66 -0.35 -12.54
CA GLN A 92 -12.54 -1.49 -12.36
C GLN A 92 -13.83 -1.11 -11.61
N HIS A 93 -13.75 -0.17 -10.67
CA HIS A 93 -14.92 0.30 -9.92
C HIS A 93 -15.97 0.95 -10.83
N HIS A 94 -15.55 1.74 -11.82
CA HIS A 94 -16.45 2.48 -12.72
C HIS A 94 -16.81 1.73 -14.00
N PHE A 95 -15.90 0.93 -14.53
CA PHE A 95 -16.02 0.33 -15.87
C PHE A 95 -15.97 -1.20 -15.89
N GLY A 96 -15.65 -1.82 -14.74
CA GLY A 96 -15.47 -3.26 -14.61
C GLY A 96 -16.44 -3.90 -13.63
N LYS A 97 -16.06 -5.09 -13.15
CA LYS A 97 -16.80 -5.92 -12.22
C LYS A 97 -15.90 -6.31 -11.06
N PRO A 98 -15.76 -5.45 -10.03
CA PRO A 98 -15.01 -5.80 -8.84
C PRO A 98 -15.65 -7.00 -8.15
N SER A 99 -14.82 -7.80 -7.49
CA SER A 99 -15.28 -8.91 -6.66
C SER A 99 -15.54 -8.42 -5.23
N ARG A 100 -15.43 -9.31 -4.23
CA ARG A 100 -15.49 -8.89 -2.82
C ARG A 100 -14.40 -7.86 -2.50
N ALA A 101 -14.64 -7.04 -1.48
CA ALA A 101 -13.75 -5.95 -1.08
C ALA A 101 -12.27 -6.37 -0.98
N GLY A 102 -11.41 -5.61 -1.67
CA GLY A 102 -9.96 -5.80 -1.69
C GLY A 102 -9.46 -7.02 -2.48
N TYR A 103 -10.34 -7.77 -3.17
CA TYR A 103 -9.93 -8.92 -3.95
C TYR A 103 -9.51 -8.51 -5.37
N HIS A 104 -8.29 -8.90 -5.75
CA HIS A 104 -7.72 -8.68 -7.08
C HIS A 104 -8.14 -9.84 -7.98
N ASN A 105 -9.10 -9.62 -8.88
CA ASN A 105 -9.59 -10.64 -9.80
C ASN A 105 -8.87 -10.59 -11.16
N LYS A 106 -9.24 -11.48 -12.08
CA LYS A 106 -8.61 -11.60 -13.40
C LYS A 106 -8.79 -10.36 -14.29
N GLU A 107 -9.90 -9.65 -14.16
CA GLU A 107 -10.17 -8.44 -14.94
C GLU A 107 -9.25 -7.30 -14.50
N TRP A 108 -9.10 -7.12 -13.19
CA TRP A 108 -8.11 -6.18 -12.63
C TRP A 108 -6.69 -6.57 -13.05
N ALA A 109 -6.33 -7.86 -12.96
CA ALA A 109 -5.01 -8.33 -13.37
C ALA A 109 -4.73 -8.06 -14.85
N ALA A 110 -5.72 -8.27 -15.73
CA ALA A 110 -5.61 -7.93 -17.15
C ALA A 110 -5.37 -6.44 -17.38
N LYS A 111 -6.08 -5.56 -16.64
CA LYS A 111 -5.83 -4.11 -16.71
C LYS A 111 -4.43 -3.74 -16.26
N MET A 112 -3.91 -4.36 -15.19
CA MET A 112 -2.53 -4.14 -14.75
C MET A 112 -1.53 -4.45 -15.87
N HIS A 113 -1.67 -5.61 -16.52
CA HIS A 113 -0.82 -5.99 -17.67
C HIS A 113 -0.90 -4.96 -18.81
N GLU A 114 -2.10 -4.49 -19.14
CA GLU A 114 -2.33 -3.48 -20.19
C GLU A 114 -1.61 -2.16 -19.91
N ILE A 115 -1.60 -1.71 -18.65
CA ILE A 115 -0.91 -0.48 -18.25
C ILE A 115 0.59 -0.69 -18.06
N GLY A 116 1.10 -1.91 -18.20
CA GLY A 116 2.52 -2.25 -18.09
C GLY A 116 3.02 -2.52 -16.66
N LEU A 117 2.10 -2.87 -15.76
CA LEU A 117 2.40 -3.42 -14.43
C LEU A 117 2.06 -4.91 -14.41
N HIS A 118 2.87 -5.73 -13.75
CA HIS A 118 2.58 -7.16 -13.64
C HIS A 118 2.13 -7.50 -12.22
N PRO A 119 0.88 -7.95 -12.02
CA PRO A 119 0.40 -8.40 -10.71
C PRO A 119 1.27 -9.51 -10.12
N SER A 120 1.46 -9.49 -8.81
CA SER A 120 2.15 -10.56 -8.08
C SER A 120 1.90 -10.47 -6.57
N ASP A 121 1.47 -11.56 -5.95
CA ASP A 121 1.32 -11.68 -4.49
C ASP A 121 2.66 -11.58 -3.73
N THR A 122 3.79 -11.81 -4.41
CA THR A 122 5.13 -11.62 -3.86
C THR A 122 5.76 -10.29 -4.27
N GLY A 123 5.14 -9.55 -5.20
CA GLY A 123 5.75 -8.39 -5.84
C GLY A 123 6.95 -8.73 -6.74
N GLN A 124 7.13 -10.01 -7.09
CA GLN A 124 8.23 -10.52 -7.92
C GLN A 124 7.70 -11.47 -9.01
N PRO A 125 8.48 -11.74 -10.08
CA PRO A 125 8.11 -12.73 -11.09
C PRO A 125 7.80 -14.11 -10.49
N GLY A 126 6.78 -14.79 -11.02
CA GLY A 126 6.36 -16.12 -10.57
C GLY A 126 5.36 -16.13 -9.39
N GLY A 127 5.01 -14.98 -8.83
CA GLY A 127 3.90 -14.86 -7.87
C GLY A 127 2.52 -15.03 -8.51
N LYS A 128 1.50 -15.26 -7.67
CA LYS A 128 0.11 -15.32 -8.13
C LYS A 128 -0.41 -13.93 -8.49
N GLU A 129 -1.14 -13.85 -9.58
CA GLU A 129 -1.62 -12.57 -10.13
C GLU A 129 -2.98 -12.11 -9.56
N THR A 130 -3.64 -12.96 -8.77
CA THR A 130 -4.98 -12.70 -8.21
C THR A 130 -5.05 -13.14 -6.76
N GLY A 131 -5.88 -12.48 -5.96
CA GLY A 131 -6.10 -12.85 -4.56
C GLY A 131 -6.53 -11.71 -3.66
N GLN A 132 -6.74 -12.02 -2.37
CA GLN A 132 -7.12 -11.04 -1.36
C GLN A 132 -6.00 -10.02 -1.08
N SER A 133 -4.76 -10.41 -1.33
CA SER A 133 -3.59 -9.55 -1.31
C SER A 133 -2.80 -9.84 -2.58
N CYS A 134 -2.57 -8.79 -3.36
CA CYS A 134 -1.77 -8.83 -4.56
C CYS A 134 -1.04 -7.49 -4.66
N SER A 135 0.24 -7.52 -5.00
CA SER A 135 1.03 -6.35 -5.34
C SER A 135 1.35 -6.41 -6.83
N HIS A 136 2.47 -5.81 -7.23
CA HIS A 136 2.93 -5.78 -8.60
C HIS A 136 4.44 -5.57 -8.67
N TYR A 137 5.01 -5.83 -9.83
CA TYR A 137 6.30 -5.28 -10.24
C TYR A 137 6.14 -4.49 -11.54
N ILE A 138 7.05 -3.54 -11.76
CA ILE A 138 7.09 -2.76 -13.00
C ILE A 138 7.71 -3.64 -14.08
N VAL A 139 7.05 -3.77 -15.23
CA VAL A 139 7.61 -4.49 -16.37
C VAL A 139 8.69 -3.61 -16.99
N GLU A 140 9.93 -4.13 -17.07
CA GLU A 140 11.06 -3.40 -17.64
C GLU A 140 10.76 -3.00 -19.09
N GLY A 141 10.96 -1.71 -19.39
CA GLY A 141 10.62 -1.14 -20.69
C GLY A 141 9.13 -1.20 -21.05
N GLY A 142 8.25 -1.63 -20.13
CA GLY A 142 6.81 -1.72 -20.30
C GLY A 142 6.11 -0.36 -20.40
N ARG A 143 4.80 -0.38 -20.66
CA ARG A 143 4.02 0.85 -20.90
C ARG A 143 4.11 1.82 -19.71
N TYR A 144 3.90 1.34 -18.49
CA TYR A 144 4.05 2.15 -17.27
C TYR A 144 5.44 2.80 -17.19
N ALA A 145 6.51 2.03 -17.31
CA ALA A 145 7.88 2.52 -17.19
C ALA A 145 8.18 3.63 -18.21
N ARG A 146 7.73 3.47 -19.47
CA ARG A 146 7.89 4.50 -20.51
C ARG A 146 7.08 5.76 -20.20
N VAL A 147 5.82 5.60 -19.80
CA VAL A 147 4.96 6.73 -19.44
C VAL A 147 5.49 7.47 -18.20
N PHE A 148 6.00 6.77 -17.21
CA PHE A 148 6.67 7.40 -16.07
C PHE A 148 7.92 8.17 -16.51
N ALA A 149 8.75 7.61 -17.38
CA ALA A 149 9.92 8.32 -17.91
C ALA A 149 9.53 9.61 -18.65
N GLU A 150 8.42 9.60 -19.39
CA GLU A 150 7.87 10.80 -20.03
C GLU A 150 7.38 11.84 -19.00
N LEU A 151 6.68 11.41 -17.95
CA LEU A 151 6.26 12.29 -16.84
C LEU A 151 7.48 12.90 -16.13
N ALA A 152 8.48 12.08 -15.81
CA ALA A 152 9.70 12.51 -15.12
C ALA A 152 10.55 13.48 -15.94
N ALA A 153 10.41 13.46 -17.28
CA ALA A 153 11.06 14.39 -18.18
C ALA A 153 10.32 15.74 -18.32
N GLN A 154 9.10 15.87 -17.77
CA GLN A 154 8.37 17.14 -17.81
C GLN A 154 9.08 18.20 -16.96
N PRO A 155 9.25 19.43 -17.47
CA PRO A 155 10.03 20.46 -16.78
C PRO A 155 9.38 20.95 -15.48
N ASP A 156 8.08 20.75 -15.32
CA ASP A 156 7.27 21.17 -14.18
C ASP A 156 6.97 20.01 -13.21
N PHE A 157 7.29 18.76 -13.56
CA PHE A 157 7.13 17.64 -12.65
C PHE A 157 8.17 17.69 -11.53
N THR A 158 7.73 17.45 -10.30
CA THR A 158 8.61 17.45 -9.14
C THR A 158 8.48 16.18 -8.33
N SER A 159 9.63 15.66 -7.91
CA SER A 159 9.76 14.49 -7.03
C SER A 159 8.91 14.61 -5.77
N LEU A 160 8.42 13.47 -5.28
CA LEU A 160 7.57 13.41 -4.10
C LEU A 160 8.34 13.81 -2.84
N TYR A 161 7.68 14.53 -1.95
CA TYR A 161 8.23 14.77 -0.61
C TYR A 161 8.32 13.47 0.17
N VAL A 162 9.41 13.30 0.90
CA VAL A 162 9.68 12.10 1.69
C VAL A 162 9.60 12.38 3.19
N GLU A 163 9.16 11.39 3.96
CA GLU A 163 9.24 11.45 5.42
C GLU A 163 10.70 11.37 5.88
N LEU A 164 11.19 12.44 6.50
CA LEU A 164 12.58 12.48 6.96
C LEU A 164 12.81 11.63 8.21
N TRP A 165 11.78 11.50 9.05
CA TRP A 165 11.82 10.71 10.27
C TRP A 165 11.65 9.24 9.92
N ASP A 166 12.74 8.50 10.05
CA ASP A 166 12.75 7.08 9.77
C ASP A 166 12.53 6.29 11.07
N ASP A 167 11.33 5.75 11.23
CA ASP A 167 11.01 4.82 12.29
C ASP A 167 11.62 3.43 12.06
N ALA A 168 12.41 3.19 11.00
CA ALA A 168 13.02 1.87 10.73
C ALA A 168 13.81 1.35 11.92
N ALA A 169 14.57 2.19 12.61
CA ALA A 169 15.27 1.81 13.83
C ALA A 169 14.30 1.40 14.94
N ALA A 170 13.24 2.17 15.17
CA ALA A 170 12.21 1.87 16.17
C ALA A 170 11.39 0.61 15.82
N ARG A 171 11.09 0.38 14.53
CA ARG A 171 10.40 -0.81 14.01
C ARG A 171 11.29 -2.05 14.15
N LYS A 172 12.59 -1.94 13.81
CA LYS A 172 13.58 -3.01 14.02
C LYS A 172 13.69 -3.36 15.50
N ALA A 173 13.75 -2.36 16.39
CA ALA A 173 13.77 -2.56 17.83
C ALA A 173 12.48 -3.23 18.36
N ARG A 174 11.29 -2.82 17.89
CA ARG A 174 10.02 -3.49 18.24
C ARG A 174 9.98 -4.94 17.75
N LYS A 175 10.45 -5.23 16.53
CA LYS A 175 10.51 -6.59 15.98
C LYS A 175 11.47 -7.46 16.78
N ALA A 176 12.66 -6.97 17.10
CA ALA A 176 13.62 -7.67 17.95
C ALA A 176 13.05 -7.94 19.36
N LYS A 177 12.40 -6.95 19.97
CA LYS A 177 11.75 -7.09 21.29
C LYS A 177 10.58 -8.08 21.29
N TRP A 178 9.85 -8.20 20.18
CA TRP A 178 8.81 -9.20 20.03
C TRP A 178 9.40 -10.59 19.81
N ALA A 179 10.43 -10.71 18.95
CA ALA A 179 11.14 -11.96 18.68
C ALA A 179 11.84 -12.51 19.94
N SER A 180 12.26 -11.64 20.86
CA SER A 180 12.85 -12.03 22.14
C SER A 180 11.82 -12.49 23.19
N LYS A 181 10.55 -12.69 22.82
CA LYS A 181 9.51 -13.21 23.74
C LYS A 181 9.23 -14.67 23.44
N THR A 182 9.20 -15.47 24.49
CA THR A 182 8.76 -16.87 24.43
C THR A 182 7.25 -16.93 24.60
N ARG A 183 6.59 -17.73 23.77
CA ARG A 183 5.17 -18.07 23.94
C ARG A 183 5.04 -19.16 25.00
N TYR A 184 4.13 -18.97 25.93
CA TYR A 184 3.73 -19.95 26.94
C TYR A 184 2.28 -20.33 26.70
N THR A 185 1.95 -21.61 26.77
CA THR A 185 0.62 -22.13 26.52
C THR A 185 0.15 -22.92 27.74
N CYS A 186 -1.04 -22.61 28.24
CA CYS A 186 -1.67 -23.40 29.30
C CYS A 186 -2.04 -24.79 28.74
N PRO A 187 -1.63 -25.90 29.39
CA PRO A 187 -1.93 -27.25 28.89
C PRO A 187 -3.43 -27.60 28.96
N SER A 188 -4.18 -26.96 29.85
CA SER A 188 -5.59 -27.27 30.09
C SER A 188 -6.58 -26.44 29.25
N CYS A 189 -6.34 -25.13 29.10
CA CYS A 189 -7.25 -24.23 28.38
C CYS A 189 -6.67 -23.62 27.10
N GLU A 190 -5.45 -24.00 26.72
CA GLU A 190 -4.75 -23.54 25.52
C GLU A 190 -4.50 -22.01 25.45
N LEU A 191 -4.75 -21.28 26.56
CA LEU A 191 -4.49 -19.85 26.66
C LEU A 191 -3.00 -19.57 26.41
N ASN A 192 -2.72 -18.57 25.58
CA ASN A 192 -1.36 -18.16 25.24
C ASN A 192 -0.94 -16.88 25.97
N ALA A 193 0.28 -16.86 26.50
CA ALA A 193 0.94 -15.68 27.06
C ALA A 193 2.34 -15.50 26.45
N TRP A 194 2.85 -14.26 26.40
CA TRP A 194 4.19 -13.96 25.88
C TRP A 194 5.00 -13.20 26.92
N ALA A 195 6.09 -13.82 27.38
CA ALA A 195 6.99 -13.27 28.38
C ALA A 195 8.46 -13.44 27.97
N LYS A 196 9.39 -12.97 28.80
CA LYS A 196 10.82 -13.28 28.60
C LYS A 196 11.04 -14.80 28.69
N PRO A 197 12.08 -15.34 28.05
CA PRO A 197 12.47 -16.74 28.25
C PRO A 197 12.73 -17.06 29.72
N GLY A 198 12.37 -18.27 30.15
CA GLY A 198 12.63 -18.77 31.51
C GLY A 198 11.73 -18.21 32.62
N VAL A 199 10.62 -17.55 32.30
CA VAL A 199 9.65 -17.06 33.29
C VAL A 199 8.63 -18.15 33.59
N CYS A 200 8.42 -18.46 34.87
CA CYS A 200 7.33 -19.33 35.30
C CYS A 200 6.01 -18.56 35.31
N LEU A 201 5.08 -18.93 34.43
CA LEU A 201 3.73 -18.38 34.39
C LEU A 201 2.73 -19.41 34.88
N ILE A 202 1.73 -18.96 35.63
CA ILE A 202 0.58 -19.75 36.05
C ILE A 202 -0.65 -19.22 35.32
N CYS A 203 -1.47 -20.11 34.77
CA CYS A 203 -2.77 -19.74 34.23
C CYS A 203 -3.71 -19.36 35.37
N GLY A 204 -4.19 -18.12 35.42
CA GLY A 204 -5.08 -17.68 36.50
C GLY A 204 -6.46 -18.35 36.53
N GLU A 205 -6.85 -19.04 35.46
CA GLU A 205 -8.12 -19.79 35.39
C GLU A 205 -7.96 -21.26 35.78
N CYS A 206 -6.87 -21.91 35.35
CA CYS A 206 -6.61 -23.33 35.62
C CYS A 206 -5.72 -23.56 36.85
N ASP A 207 -5.08 -22.50 37.35
CA ASP A 207 -4.06 -22.51 38.42
C ASP A 207 -2.88 -23.47 38.15
N GLU A 208 -2.58 -23.69 36.86
CA GLU A 208 -1.54 -24.61 36.39
C GLU A 208 -0.38 -23.88 35.72
N PRO A 209 0.85 -24.43 35.79
CA PRO A 209 2.00 -23.87 35.10
C PRO A 209 1.83 -23.92 33.59
N MET A 210 2.09 -22.80 32.92
CA MET A 210 2.06 -22.70 31.46
C MET A 210 3.37 -23.23 30.86
N ALA A 211 3.27 -24.04 29.82
CA ALA A 211 4.43 -24.62 29.13
C ALA A 211 5.02 -23.65 28.11
N ALA A 212 6.34 -23.44 28.14
CA ALA A 212 7.04 -22.66 27.12
C ALA A 212 7.07 -23.43 25.79
N ALA A 213 6.88 -22.74 24.67
CA ALA A 213 7.18 -23.31 23.36
C ALA A 213 8.69 -23.52 23.24
N GLU A 214 9.11 -24.75 22.89
CA GLU A 214 10.51 -25.07 22.62
C GLU A 214 11.03 -24.21 21.46
N GLU A 215 12.23 -23.65 21.62
CA GLU A 215 12.91 -22.91 20.56
C GLU A 215 13.31 -23.92 19.47
N ALA A 216 12.73 -23.80 18.28
CA ALA A 216 13.26 -24.52 17.12
C ALA A 216 14.63 -23.93 16.78
N GLU A 217 15.68 -24.74 16.93
CA GLU A 217 17.06 -24.45 16.49
C GLU A 217 17.14 -24.08 14.99
#